data_AF-A0A358MG83-F1
#
_entry.id   AF-A0A358MG83-F1
#
_cell.length_a   1.000
_cell.length_b   1.000
_cell.length_c   1.000
_cell.angle_alpha   90.00
_cell.angle_beta   90.00
_cell.angle_gamma   90.00
#
_symmetry.space_group_name_H-M   'P 1'
#
loop_
_entity.id
_entity.type
_entity.pdbx_description
1 polymer ?
#
loop_
_entity_poly.entity_id
_entity_poly.type
_entity_poly.pdbx_seq_one_letter_code
_entity_poly.pdbx_strand_id
1 'polypeptide(L)'
;TPYIAAIAAPVAQAFAACGFPVVEAISFGEEREERVARIAPASIKAAARAAAANGAEAVFLSCTNLRTLDLIAELEAELGIPVLSSNQVLAWHMAQYSHAPLAALAPGRLFSQSSKKVQP
;
A
#
# COMPACT_ATOMS: atom_id res chain seq x y z
N THR A 1 -0.85 -8.28 1.77
CA THR A 1 -2.21 -8.11 2.37
C THR A 1 -2.32 -9.01 3.59
N PRO A 2 -3.07 -8.67 4.66
CA PRO A 2 -3.26 -9.58 5.78
C PRO A 2 -4.33 -10.65 5.50
N TYR A 3 -5.24 -10.40 4.55
CA TYR A 3 -6.47 -11.17 4.43
C TYR A 3 -6.29 -12.58 3.91
N ILE A 4 -7.15 -13.50 4.33
CA ILE A 4 -7.32 -14.80 3.68
C ILE A 4 -7.61 -14.69 2.17
N ALA A 5 -7.34 -15.78 1.45
CA ALA A 5 -7.49 -15.86 0.00
C ALA A 5 -8.87 -15.41 -0.49
N ALA A 6 -9.94 -15.75 0.25
CA ALA A 6 -11.31 -15.37 -0.08
C ALA A 6 -11.54 -13.85 -0.17
N ILE A 7 -10.70 -13.04 0.49
CA ILE A 7 -10.74 -11.57 0.44
C ILE A 7 -9.61 -11.01 -0.41
N ALA A 8 -8.41 -11.58 -0.33
CA ALA A 8 -7.26 -11.13 -1.12
C ALA A 8 -7.50 -11.26 -2.64
N ALA A 9 -8.12 -12.36 -3.09
CA ALA A 9 -8.35 -12.61 -4.51
C ALA A 9 -9.34 -11.61 -5.14
N PRO A 10 -10.52 -11.31 -4.55
CA PRO A 10 -11.40 -10.25 -5.06
C PRO A 10 -10.73 -8.88 -5.13
N VAL A 11 -9.88 -8.53 -4.16
CA VAL A 11 -9.13 -7.26 -4.19
C VAL A 11 -8.17 -7.24 -5.38
N ALA A 12 -7.41 -8.30 -5.61
CA ALA A 12 -6.50 -8.38 -6.76
C ALA A 12 -7.26 -8.31 -8.10
N GLN A 13 -8.42 -8.96 -8.19
CA GLN A 13 -9.29 -8.89 -9.37
C GLN A 13 -9.82 -7.47 -9.61
N ALA A 14 -10.18 -6.74 -8.55
CA ALA A 14 -10.63 -5.36 -8.67
C ALA A 14 -9.53 -4.45 -9.23
N PHE A 15 -8.28 -4.59 -8.77
CA PHE A 15 -7.14 -3.87 -9.34
C PHE A 15 -6.97 -4.19 -10.84
N ALA A 16 -7.01 -5.47 -11.21
CA ALA A 16 -6.88 -5.90 -12.60
C ALA A 16 -8.02 -5.33 -13.48
N ALA A 17 -9.26 -5.33 -12.99
CA ALA A 17 -10.41 -4.75 -13.68
C ALA A 17 -10.29 -3.23 -13.89
N CYS A 18 -9.55 -2.53 -13.03
CA CYS A 18 -9.22 -1.11 -13.18
C CYS A 18 -8.00 -0.86 -14.08
N GLY A 19 -7.44 -1.89 -14.73
CA GLY A 19 -6.27 -1.76 -15.60
C GLY A 19 -4.93 -1.84 -14.87
N PHE A 20 -4.92 -2.25 -13.60
CA PHE A 20 -3.70 -2.45 -12.79
C PHE A 20 -3.51 -3.95 -12.52
N PRO A 21 -2.86 -4.70 -13.43
CA PRO A 21 -2.65 -6.13 -13.22
C PRO A 21 -1.80 -6.39 -11.98
N VAL A 22 -2.25 -7.31 -11.12
CA VAL A 22 -1.50 -7.73 -9.92
C VAL A 22 -0.59 -8.88 -10.30
N VAL A 23 0.71 -8.58 -10.46
CA VAL A 23 1.73 -9.57 -10.85
C VAL A 23 2.07 -10.56 -9.73
N GLU A 24 1.90 -10.17 -8.47
CA GLU A 24 2.15 -11.00 -7.30
C GLU A 24 1.29 -10.54 -6.12
N ALA A 25 0.67 -11.47 -5.41
CA ALA A 25 -0.20 -11.17 -4.28
C ALA A 25 0.18 -12.02 -3.05
N ILE A 26 0.97 -11.43 -2.14
CA ILE A 26 1.39 -12.09 -0.90
C ILE A 26 0.40 -11.80 0.23
N SER A 27 -0.10 -12.88 0.84
CA SER A 27 -1.07 -12.85 1.92
C SER A 27 -0.51 -13.47 3.22
N PHE A 28 -0.83 -12.87 4.37
CA PHE A 28 -0.60 -13.47 5.69
C PHE A 28 -1.70 -14.44 6.14
N GLY A 29 -2.83 -14.51 5.43
CA GLY A 29 -3.92 -15.44 5.72
C GLY A 29 -4.58 -15.26 7.08
N GLU A 30 -4.57 -14.04 7.63
CA GLU A 30 -5.10 -13.75 8.96
C GLU A 30 -6.54 -13.25 8.89
N GLU A 31 -7.42 -13.87 9.68
CA GLU A 31 -8.85 -13.54 9.75
C GLU A 31 -9.16 -12.62 10.95
N ARG A 32 -8.28 -12.59 11.95
CA ARG A 32 -8.53 -11.87 13.21
C ARG A 32 -7.85 -10.50 13.20
N GLU A 33 -8.65 -9.44 13.21
CA GLU A 33 -8.18 -8.04 13.16
C GLU A 33 -7.16 -7.70 14.27
N GLU A 34 -7.33 -8.23 15.47
CA GLU A 34 -6.39 -8.01 16.58
C GLU A 34 -5.00 -8.61 16.35
N ARG A 35 -4.90 -9.62 15.47
CA ARG A 35 -3.64 -10.23 15.05
C ARG A 35 -3.03 -9.47 13.88
N VAL A 36 -3.86 -8.99 12.95
CA VAL A 36 -3.43 -8.13 11.84
C VAL A 36 -2.63 -6.92 12.36
N ALA A 37 -3.15 -6.23 13.38
CA ALA A 37 -2.50 -5.08 14.01
C ALA A 37 -1.14 -5.41 14.67
N ARG A 38 -0.88 -6.69 14.95
CA ARG A 38 0.33 -7.20 15.60
C ARG A 38 1.30 -7.87 14.63
N ILE A 39 1.00 -7.93 13.33
CA ILE A 39 1.94 -8.44 12.33
C ILE A 39 3.22 -7.62 12.41
N ALA A 40 4.33 -8.31 12.60
CA ALA A 40 5.62 -7.68 12.84
C ALA A 40 6.05 -6.83 11.63
N PRO A 41 6.62 -5.64 11.83
CA PRO A 41 7.15 -4.82 10.73
C PRO A 41 8.13 -5.57 9.82
N ALA A 42 8.99 -6.42 10.40
CA ALA A 42 9.92 -7.24 9.64
C ALA A 42 9.21 -8.21 8.67
N SER A 43 8.08 -8.80 9.09
CA SER A 43 7.26 -9.68 8.24
C SER A 43 6.61 -8.90 7.11
N ILE A 44 6.13 -7.68 7.37
CA ILE A 44 5.57 -6.79 6.33
C ILE A 44 6.64 -6.43 5.30
N LYS A 45 7.84 -6.05 5.74
CA LYS A 45 8.98 -5.75 4.85
C LYS A 45 9.38 -6.96 4.00
N ALA A 46 9.48 -8.15 4.61
CA ALA A 46 9.80 -9.37 3.90
C ALA A 46 8.77 -9.69 2.80
N ALA A 47 7.47 -9.56 3.12
CA ALA A 47 6.40 -9.74 2.14
C ALA A 47 6.46 -8.68 1.03
N ALA A 48 6.74 -7.42 1.35
CA ALA A 48 6.89 -6.36 0.34
C ALA A 48 8.03 -6.64 -0.64
N ARG A 49 9.20 -7.08 -0.14
CA ARG A 49 10.36 -7.47 -0.96
C ARG A 49 10.04 -8.64 -1.87
N ALA A 50 9.41 -9.68 -1.33
CA ALA A 50 9.02 -10.85 -2.11
C ALA A 50 8.01 -10.49 -3.21
N ALA A 51 7.04 -9.61 -2.92
CA ALA A 51 6.09 -9.14 -3.92
C ALA A 51 6.75 -8.30 -5.03
N ALA A 52 7.76 -7.49 -4.69
CA ALA A 52 8.49 -6.66 -5.64
C ALA A 52 9.40 -7.47 -6.58
N ALA A 53 9.87 -8.64 -6.15
CA ALA A 53 10.82 -9.46 -6.90
C ALA A 53 10.31 -9.92 -8.28
N ASN A 54 8.99 -9.96 -8.48
CA ASN A 54 8.34 -10.40 -9.71
C ASN A 54 8.09 -9.26 -10.72
N GLY A 55 8.94 -8.23 -10.70
CA GLY A 55 8.89 -7.13 -11.68
C GLY A 55 7.74 -6.14 -11.47
N ALA A 56 7.28 -5.98 -10.22
CA ALA A 56 6.23 -5.03 -9.90
C ALA A 56 6.72 -3.58 -10.09
N GLU A 57 5.89 -2.72 -10.69
CA GLU A 57 6.17 -1.29 -10.84
C GLU A 57 5.84 -0.48 -9.57
N ALA A 58 5.04 -1.05 -8.68
CA ALA A 58 4.71 -0.50 -7.37
C ALA A 58 4.27 -1.63 -6.42
N VAL A 59 4.39 -1.41 -5.11
CA VAL A 59 3.88 -2.33 -4.08
C VAL A 59 2.73 -1.67 -3.33
N PHE A 60 1.61 -2.39 -3.17
CA PHE A 60 0.48 -1.94 -2.36
C PHE A 60 0.31 -2.77 -1.09
N LEU A 61 0.55 -2.13 0.06
CA LEU A 61 0.34 -2.66 1.40
C LEU A 61 -1.13 -2.47 1.78
N SER A 62 -1.95 -3.42 1.32
CA SER A 62 -3.40 -3.43 1.56
C SER A 62 -3.75 -3.71 3.02
N CYS A 63 -4.73 -2.96 3.54
CA CYS A 63 -5.33 -2.94 4.89
C CYS A 63 -4.94 -1.70 5.72
N THR A 64 -5.95 -1.06 6.32
CA THR A 64 -5.80 0.09 7.22
C THR A 64 -5.33 -0.30 8.61
N ASN A 65 -5.53 -1.56 9.00
CA ASN A 65 -5.13 -2.09 10.31
C ASN A 65 -3.66 -2.58 10.33
N LEU A 66 -2.96 -2.60 9.19
CA LEU A 66 -1.53 -2.85 9.14
C LEU A 66 -0.73 -1.58 9.47
N ARG A 67 0.23 -1.71 10.38
CA ARG A 67 1.14 -0.62 10.78
C ARG A 67 2.26 -0.42 9.74
N THR A 68 1.92 0.27 8.66
CA THR A 68 2.77 0.37 7.45
C THR A 68 3.46 1.71 7.25
N LEU A 69 2.97 2.79 7.87
CA LEU A 69 3.41 4.16 7.57
C LEU A 69 4.91 4.36 7.75
N ASP A 70 5.47 3.87 8.86
CA ASP A 70 6.91 4.00 9.18
C ASP A 70 7.81 3.15 8.27
N LEU A 71 7.24 2.25 7.45
CA LEU A 71 7.98 1.33 6.60
C LEU A 71 8.09 1.82 5.16
N ILE A 72 7.22 2.77 4.75
CA ILE A 72 7.08 3.18 3.35
C ILE A 72 8.39 3.78 2.82
N ALA A 73 8.94 4.78 3.51
CA ALA A 73 10.14 5.48 3.03
C ALA A 73 11.36 4.55 2.93
N GLU A 74 11.54 3.65 3.90
CA GLU A 74 12.60 2.64 3.88
C GLU A 74 12.43 1.69 2.70
N LEU A 75 11.21 1.15 2.50
CA LEU A 75 10.93 0.22 1.41
C LEU A 75 11.05 0.87 0.04
N GLU A 76 10.63 2.13 -0.14
CA GLU A 76 10.81 2.84 -1.41
C GLU A 76 12.27 3.13 -1.74
N ALA A 77 13.09 3.41 -0.72
CA ALA A 77 14.52 3.61 -0.88
C ALA A 77 15.22 2.29 -1.25
N GLU A 78 14.82 1.19 -0.63
CA GLU A 78 15.36 -0.14 -0.88
C GLU A 78 14.95 -0.71 -2.25
N LEU A 79 13.66 -0.66 -2.57
CA LEU A 79 13.09 -1.32 -3.75
C LEU A 79 13.20 -0.47 -5.02
N GLY A 80 13.46 0.83 -4.91
CA GLY A 80 13.53 1.75 -6.04
C GLY A 80 12.18 2.10 -6.68
N ILE A 81 11.10 1.42 -6.30
CA ILE A 81 9.73 1.61 -6.80
C ILE A 81 8.82 2.24 -5.72
N PRO A 82 7.68 2.86 -6.10
CA PRO A 82 6.70 3.37 -5.14
C PRO A 82 6.13 2.27 -4.23
N VAL A 83 5.93 2.61 -2.95
CA VAL A 83 5.28 1.74 -1.98
C VAL A 83 4.11 2.52 -1.40
N LEU A 84 2.91 1.96 -1.58
CA LEU A 84 1.65 2.58 -1.22
C LEU A 84 1.01 1.80 -0.07
N SER A 85 0.30 2.47 0.82
CA SER A 85 -0.54 1.80 1.83
C SER A 85 -1.98 2.31 1.84
N SER A 86 -2.93 1.50 2.31
CA SER A 86 -4.34 1.93 2.42
C SER A 86 -4.50 3.22 3.22
N ASN A 87 -3.80 3.35 4.35
CA ASN A 87 -3.85 4.55 5.19
C ASN A 87 -3.28 5.78 4.47
N GLN A 88 -2.13 5.61 3.81
CA GLN A 88 -1.44 6.68 3.09
C GLN A 88 -2.28 7.20 1.91
N VAL A 89 -2.79 6.28 1.07
CA VAL A 89 -3.60 6.60 -0.11
C VAL A 89 -4.94 7.24 0.29
N LEU A 90 -5.59 6.74 1.35
CA LEU A 90 -6.83 7.32 1.86
C LEU A 90 -6.62 8.76 2.33
N ALA A 91 -5.59 9.02 3.15
CA ALA A 91 -5.27 10.36 3.62
C ALA A 91 -4.94 11.32 2.46
N TRP A 92 -4.16 10.85 1.49
CA TRP A 92 -3.86 11.62 0.27
C TRP A 92 -5.14 11.97 -0.51
N HIS A 93 -6.01 10.98 -0.75
CA HIS A 93 -7.25 11.18 -1.51
C HIS A 93 -8.21 12.15 -0.81
N MET A 94 -8.37 12.02 0.51
CA MET A 94 -9.15 12.96 1.32
C MET A 94 -8.61 14.39 1.25
N ALA A 95 -7.28 14.56 1.31
CA ALA A 95 -6.65 15.87 1.18
C ALA A 95 -6.84 16.48 -0.21
N GLN A 96 -6.73 15.67 -1.28
CA GLN A 96 -7.03 16.15 -2.64
C GLN A 96 -8.48 16.61 -2.77
N TYR A 97 -9.44 15.83 -2.24
CA TYR A 97 -10.87 16.11 -2.34
C TYR A 97 -11.31 17.33 -1.51
N SER A 98 -10.68 17.55 -0.35
CA SER A 98 -10.98 18.68 0.53
C SER A 98 -10.14 19.93 0.24
N HIS A 99 -9.20 19.85 -0.71
CA HIS A 99 -8.18 20.86 -0.96
C HIS A 99 -7.34 21.22 0.29
N ALA A 100 -7.24 20.29 1.24
CA ALA A 100 -6.39 20.44 2.40
C ALA A 100 -4.91 20.29 1.99
N PRO A 101 -3.99 21.02 2.64
CA PRO A 101 -2.56 20.84 2.39
C PRO A 101 -2.13 19.44 2.81
N LEU A 102 -1.27 18.83 1.99
CA LEU A 102 -0.59 17.59 2.35
C LEU A 102 0.47 17.89 3.43
N ALA A 103 0.58 17.01 4.43
CA ALA A 103 1.57 17.18 5.49
C ALA A 103 2.99 17.02 4.93
N ALA A 104 3.89 17.97 5.23
CA ALA A 104 5.27 17.97 4.74
C ALA A 104 6.08 16.73 5.19
N LEU A 105 5.68 16.10 6.29
CA LEU A 105 6.31 14.90 6.86
C LEU A 105 5.60 13.60 6.46
N ALA A 106 4.61 13.65 5.57
CA ALA A 106 3.91 12.44 5.16
C ALA A 106 4.88 11.49 4.42
N PRO A 107 4.89 10.19 4.75
CA PRO A 107 5.90 9.28 4.24
C PRO A 107 5.67 8.97 2.75
N GLY A 108 6.76 8.74 2.04
CA GLY A 108 6.78 8.14 0.71
C GLY A 108 6.55 9.07 -0.48
N ARG A 109 6.78 8.55 -1.68
CA ARG A 109 6.76 9.30 -2.94
C ARG A 109 5.39 9.91 -3.27
N LEU A 110 4.29 9.28 -2.82
CA LEU A 110 2.92 9.74 -3.10
C LEU A 110 2.68 11.20 -2.67
N PHE A 111 3.19 11.60 -1.51
CA PHE A 111 3.01 12.96 -0.98
C PHE A 111 4.03 13.96 -1.55
N SER A 112 5.11 13.48 -2.16
CA SER A 112 6.15 14.33 -2.77
C SER A 112 5.83 14.77 -4.21
N GLN A 113 4.87 14.11 -4.87
CA GLN A 113 4.45 14.50 -6.22
C GLN A 113 3.54 15.73 -6.12
N SER A 114 4.04 16.89 -6.55
CA SER A 114 3.23 18.12 -6.68
C SER A 114 2.01 17.83 -7.56
N SER A 115 0.81 17.97 -7.00
CA SER A 115 -0.47 17.64 -7.62
C SER A 115 -0.56 18.15 -9.06
N LYS A 116 -0.48 17.25 -10.06
CA LYS A 116 -1.22 17.47 -11.30
C LYS A 116 -2.69 17.35 -10.91
N LYS A 117 -3.46 18.42 -11.13
CA LYS A 117 -4.91 18.44 -10.87
C LYS A 117 -5.54 17.17 -11.43
N VAL A 118 -6.05 16.30 -10.56
CA VAL A 118 -6.95 15.23 -10.95
C VAL A 118 -8.27 15.93 -11.30
N GLN A 119 -8.60 15.98 -12.59
CA GLN A 119 -9.91 16.47 -13.04
C GLN A 119 -10.97 15.41 -12.70
N PRO A 120 -12.16 15.85 -12.25
CA PRO A 120 -13.28 14.96 -11.94
C PRO A 120 -13.83 14.25 -13.17
#